data_AF-A0A377VWZ2-F1
#
_entry.id   AF-A0A377VWZ2-F1
#
_cell.length_a   1.000
_cell.length_b   1.000
_cell.length_c   1.000
_cell.angle_alpha   90.00
_cell.angle_beta   90.00
_cell.angle_gamma   90.00
#
_symmetry.space_group_name_H-M   'P 1'
#
loop_
_entity.id
_entity.type
_entity.pdbx_description
1 polymer ?
#
loop_
_entity_poly.entity_id
_entity_poly.type
_entity_poly.pdbx_seq_one_letter_code
_entity_poly.pdbx_strand_id
1 'polypeptide(L)'
;MDCVRTSVRQNAAHVICAYRRDEENMPGSKREVKNAREEGVEFQFNVQPLGVEVNANGKVCGVKMARTEMGQPDAKGRRRAEIVPGSEHVVPADAVVMAFGFRPHSMEWLAKHSVELDSQGRIIAPEGSENAFQTSNPKIFAGGDIVRGSDLVVTAIAEGRKAADGILNYLEV
;
A
#
# COMPACT_ATOMS: atom_id res chain seq x y z
N MET A 1 -0.28 -4.77 9.03
CA MET A 1 -0.19 -5.43 10.35
C MET A 1 -1.00 -4.65 11.38
N ASP A 2 -0.97 -3.32 11.35
CA ASP A 2 -1.68 -2.47 12.31
C ASP A 2 -3.17 -2.77 12.43
N CYS A 3 -3.89 -2.97 11.31
CA CYS A 3 -5.30 -3.31 11.32
C CYS A 3 -5.59 -4.59 12.10
N VAL A 4 -4.84 -5.67 11.85
CA VAL A 4 -5.12 -6.97 12.50
C VAL A 4 -4.83 -6.94 14.00
N ARG A 5 -3.73 -6.29 14.43
CA ARG A 5 -3.42 -6.11 15.85
C ARG A 5 -4.43 -5.19 16.54
N THR A 6 -4.89 -4.15 15.85
CA THR A 6 -5.95 -3.27 16.35
C THR A 6 -7.26 -4.04 16.53
N SER A 7 -7.64 -4.91 15.59
CA SER A 7 -8.82 -5.75 15.71
C SER A 7 -8.75 -6.68 16.92
N VAL A 8 -7.59 -7.32 17.16
CA VAL A 8 -7.37 -8.14 18.38
C VAL A 8 -7.60 -7.29 19.64
N ARG A 9 -7.02 -6.08 19.70
CA ARG A 9 -7.15 -5.18 20.85
C ARG A 9 -8.54 -4.58 21.02
N GLN A 10 -9.35 -4.60 19.97
CA GLN A 10 -10.79 -4.28 20.02
C GLN A 10 -11.66 -5.51 20.34
N ASN A 11 -11.05 -6.60 20.81
CA ASN A 11 -11.70 -7.84 21.24
C ASN A 11 -12.40 -8.61 20.10
N ALA A 12 -11.89 -8.52 18.86
CA ALA A 12 -12.32 -9.44 17.82
C ALA A 12 -12.03 -10.89 18.25
N ALA A 13 -13.05 -11.75 18.20
CA ALA A 13 -12.93 -13.15 18.65
C ALA A 13 -11.93 -13.96 17.80
N HIS A 14 -11.80 -13.62 16.52
CA HIS A 14 -10.85 -14.22 15.59
C HIS A 14 -10.44 -13.20 14.53
N VAL A 15 -9.15 -13.17 14.16
CA VAL A 15 -8.62 -12.22 13.17
C VAL A 15 -7.77 -12.96 12.16
N ILE A 16 -8.16 -12.86 10.88
CA ILE A 16 -7.44 -13.46 9.75
C ILE A 16 -6.76 -12.35 8.95
N CYS A 17 -5.45 -12.48 8.72
CA CYS A 17 -4.73 -11.73 7.70
C CYS A 17 -4.64 -12.58 6.42
N ALA A 18 -5.51 -12.30 5.45
CA ALA A 18 -5.46 -12.92 4.13
C ALA A 18 -4.44 -12.19 3.22
N TYR A 19 -3.51 -12.93 2.64
CA TYR A 19 -2.45 -12.38 1.78
C TYR A 19 -2.26 -13.19 0.50
N ARG A 20 -2.23 -12.50 -0.64
CA ARG A 20 -2.19 -13.11 -1.99
C ARG A 20 -0.84 -13.72 -2.40
N ARG A 21 0.15 -13.71 -1.53
CA ARG A 21 1.47 -14.29 -1.80
C ARG A 21 1.88 -15.15 -0.62
N ASP A 22 3.00 -15.84 -0.78
CA ASP A 22 3.67 -16.53 0.32
C ASP A 22 4.18 -15.56 1.40
N GLU A 23 4.61 -16.14 2.52
CA GLU A 23 5.13 -15.42 3.67
C GLU A 23 6.45 -14.70 3.38
N GLU A 24 7.33 -15.30 2.58
CA GLU A 24 8.65 -14.75 2.25
C GLU A 24 8.52 -13.41 1.49
N ASN A 25 7.47 -13.26 0.69
CA ASN A 25 7.18 -12.07 -0.09
C ASN A 25 6.31 -11.03 0.65
N MET A 26 5.99 -11.23 1.93
CA MET A 26 5.24 -10.25 2.71
C MET A 26 6.07 -8.97 2.95
N PRO A 27 5.61 -7.78 2.53
CA PRO A 27 6.40 -6.55 2.57
C PRO A 27 6.54 -5.94 3.98
N GLY A 28 5.75 -6.41 4.94
CA GLY A 28 5.78 -5.92 6.31
C GLY A 28 7.05 -6.32 7.05
N SER A 29 7.43 -5.54 8.07
CA SER A 29 8.53 -5.90 8.97
C SER A 29 8.31 -7.28 9.59
N LYS A 30 9.32 -8.17 9.52
CA LYS A 30 9.28 -9.50 10.14
C LYS A 30 8.93 -9.44 11.63
N ARG A 31 9.38 -8.38 12.32
CA ARG A 31 9.04 -8.14 13.73
C ARG A 31 7.55 -7.87 13.91
N GLU A 32 6.94 -7.06 13.04
CA GLU A 32 5.50 -6.77 13.11
C GLU A 32 4.64 -8.00 12.80
N VAL A 33 5.06 -8.83 11.84
CA VAL A 33 4.40 -10.11 11.54
C VAL A 33 4.48 -11.06 12.73
N LYS A 34 5.67 -11.19 13.34
CA LYS A 34 5.86 -11.99 14.55
C LYS A 34 4.97 -11.50 15.70
N ASN A 35 4.98 -10.21 15.99
CA ASN A 35 4.14 -9.62 17.05
C ASN A 35 2.64 -9.88 16.80
N ALA A 36 2.18 -9.76 15.55
CA ALA A 36 0.78 -10.05 15.21
C ALA A 36 0.42 -11.53 15.43
N ARG A 37 1.33 -12.47 15.11
CA ARG A 37 1.13 -13.90 15.41
C ARG A 37 1.09 -14.18 16.90
N GLU A 38 1.98 -13.55 17.67
CA GLU A 38 2.01 -13.68 19.14
C GLU A 38 0.73 -13.12 19.78
N GLU A 39 0.12 -12.09 19.19
CA GLU A 39 -1.20 -11.57 19.58
C GLU A 39 -2.39 -12.46 19.12
N GLY A 40 -2.15 -13.55 18.39
CA GLY A 40 -3.17 -14.53 17.99
C GLY A 40 -3.80 -14.31 16.61
N VAL A 41 -3.20 -13.48 15.75
CA VAL A 41 -3.65 -13.31 14.37
C VAL A 41 -3.34 -14.56 13.54
N GLU A 42 -4.35 -15.12 12.88
CA GLU A 42 -4.18 -16.18 11.89
C GLU A 42 -3.72 -15.59 10.55
N PHE A 43 -2.70 -16.18 9.93
CA PHE A 43 -2.23 -15.77 8.61
C PHE A 43 -2.62 -16.81 7.57
N GLN A 44 -3.40 -16.37 6.57
CA GLN A 44 -3.69 -17.16 5.39
C GLN A 44 -2.91 -16.58 4.22
N PHE A 45 -1.85 -17.27 3.84
CA PHE A 45 -1.03 -16.93 2.68
C PHE A 45 -1.60 -17.58 1.42
N ASN A 46 -1.15 -17.09 0.25
CA ASN A 46 -1.55 -17.62 -1.03
C ASN A 46 -3.08 -17.66 -1.23
N VAL A 47 -3.76 -16.60 -0.77
CA VAL A 47 -5.21 -16.42 -0.97
C VAL A 47 -5.51 -14.98 -1.38
N GLN A 48 -6.45 -14.80 -2.31
CA GLN A 48 -6.90 -13.47 -2.70
C GLN A 48 -8.41 -13.34 -2.71
N PRO A 49 -8.95 -12.17 -2.34
CA PRO A 49 -10.38 -11.92 -2.36
C PRO A 49 -10.90 -11.77 -3.79
N LEU A 50 -12.05 -12.39 -4.04
CA LEU A 50 -12.84 -12.25 -5.26
C LEU A 50 -14.10 -11.38 -5.03
N GLY A 51 -14.61 -11.35 -3.80
CA GLY A 51 -15.81 -10.57 -3.46
C GLY A 51 -16.17 -10.66 -1.97
N VAL A 52 -16.96 -9.70 -1.50
CA VAL A 52 -17.52 -9.71 -0.14
C VAL A 52 -18.92 -10.32 -0.21
N GLU A 53 -19.15 -11.33 0.62
CA GLU A 53 -20.45 -11.99 0.74
C GLU A 53 -21.30 -11.26 1.79
N VAL A 54 -22.57 -11.05 1.47
CA VAL A 54 -23.54 -10.38 2.35
C VAL A 54 -24.78 -11.24 2.56
N ASN A 55 -25.34 -11.21 3.76
CA ASN A 55 -26.59 -11.89 4.07
C ASN A 55 -27.81 -11.10 3.58
N ALA A 56 -29.01 -11.66 3.79
CA ALA A 56 -30.28 -11.05 3.36
C ALA A 56 -30.54 -9.65 3.95
N ASN A 57 -29.88 -9.28 5.05
CA ASN A 57 -29.99 -7.96 5.68
C ASN A 57 -28.89 -6.98 5.22
N GLY A 58 -28.09 -7.35 4.21
CA GLY A 58 -26.99 -6.54 3.70
C GLY A 58 -25.78 -6.46 4.62
N LYS A 59 -25.69 -7.31 5.64
CA LYS A 59 -24.50 -7.39 6.52
C LYS A 59 -23.50 -8.38 5.95
N VAL A 60 -22.22 -8.05 6.08
CA VAL A 60 -21.12 -8.94 5.71
C VAL A 60 -21.24 -10.26 6.47
N CYS A 61 -21.08 -11.37 5.77
CA CYS A 61 -21.05 -12.71 6.37
C CYS A 61 -19.85 -13.55 5.90
N GLY A 62 -19.05 -13.04 4.97
CA GLY A 62 -17.82 -13.68 4.54
C GLY A 62 -17.12 -12.96 3.41
N VAL A 63 -16.01 -13.53 2.99
CA VAL A 63 -15.26 -13.10 1.81
C VAL A 63 -15.05 -14.31 0.93
N LYS A 64 -15.50 -14.23 -0.32
CA LYS A 64 -15.16 -15.22 -1.34
C LYS A 64 -13.69 -15.04 -1.70
N MET A 65 -12.91 -16.07 -1.46
CA MET A 65 -11.47 -16.13 -1.72
C MET A 65 -11.17 -17.19 -2.78
N ALA A 66 -10.02 -17.07 -3.43
CA ALA A 66 -9.42 -18.15 -4.21
C ALA A 66 -7.96 -18.34 -3.79
N ARG A 67 -7.45 -19.56 -3.89
CA ARG A 67 -6.02 -19.83 -3.70
C ARG A 67 -5.24 -19.23 -4.84
N THR A 68 -4.02 -18.79 -4.54
CA THR A 68 -3.07 -18.27 -5.50
C THR A 68 -1.78 -19.05 -5.47
N GLU A 69 -1.05 -19.05 -6.57
CA GLU A 69 0.33 -19.51 -6.62
C GLU A 69 1.22 -18.43 -7.24
N MET A 70 2.52 -18.47 -6.92
CA MET A 70 3.46 -17.53 -7.49
C MET A 70 3.82 -18.00 -8.92
N GLY A 71 3.36 -17.25 -9.91
CA GLY A 71 3.70 -17.45 -11.32
C GLY A 71 5.18 -17.21 -11.61
N GLN A 72 5.55 -17.35 -12.88
CA GLN A 72 6.93 -17.16 -13.32
C GLN A 72 7.42 -15.72 -13.01
N PRO A 73 8.71 -15.55 -12.69
CA PRO A 73 9.28 -14.22 -12.53
C PRO A 73 9.21 -13.47 -13.86
N ASP A 74 8.77 -12.21 -13.80
CA ASP A 74 8.86 -11.32 -14.96
C ASP A 74 10.32 -10.90 -15.25
N ALA A 75 10.53 -10.09 -16.28
CA ALA A 75 11.85 -9.58 -16.67
C ALA A 75 12.58 -8.79 -15.57
N LYS A 76 11.88 -8.37 -14.51
CA LYS A 76 12.42 -7.69 -13.33
C LYS A 76 12.54 -8.62 -12.11
N GLY A 77 12.36 -9.93 -12.30
CA GLY A 77 12.37 -10.94 -11.24
C GLY A 77 11.10 -10.98 -10.39
N ARG A 78 10.09 -10.14 -10.70
CA ARG A 78 8.90 -10.03 -9.88
C ARG A 78 7.92 -11.14 -10.25
N ARG A 79 7.53 -11.94 -9.26
CA ARG A 79 6.51 -12.96 -9.43
C ARG A 79 5.12 -12.37 -9.20
N ARG A 80 4.18 -12.70 -10.08
CA ARG A 80 2.76 -12.35 -9.93
C ARG A 80 2.05 -13.51 -9.25
N ALA A 81 1.06 -13.18 -8.42
CA ALA A 81 0.17 -14.18 -7.87
C ALA A 81 -0.89 -14.51 -8.92
N GLU A 82 -1.06 -15.79 -9.23
CA GLU A 82 -2.03 -16.30 -10.21
C GLU A 82 -3.08 -17.14 -9.50
N ILE A 83 -4.35 -17.01 -9.90
CA ILE A 83 -5.45 -17.78 -9.30
C ILE A 83 -5.30 -19.24 -9.68
N VAL A 84 -5.41 -20.13 -8.71
CA VAL A 84 -5.59 -21.57 -8.95
C VAL A 84 -7.06 -21.81 -9.29
N PRO A 85 -7.42 -22.23 -10.52
CA PRO A 85 -8.82 -22.41 -10.91
C PRO A 85 -9.53 -23.47 -10.06
N GLY A 86 -10.81 -23.24 -9.72
CA GLY A 86 -11.61 -24.19 -8.93
C GLY A 86 -11.25 -24.23 -7.44
N SER A 87 -10.45 -23.27 -6.96
CA SER A 87 -10.04 -23.15 -5.55
C SER A 87 -10.90 -22.19 -4.75
N GLU A 88 -12.00 -21.70 -5.32
CA GLU A 88 -12.88 -20.73 -4.71
C GLU A 88 -13.55 -21.29 -3.46
N HIS A 89 -13.53 -20.51 -2.38
CA HIS A 89 -14.17 -20.86 -1.11
C HIS A 89 -14.56 -19.58 -0.37
N VAL A 90 -15.45 -19.70 0.61
CA VAL A 90 -15.85 -18.56 1.45
C VAL A 90 -15.14 -18.67 2.80
N VAL A 91 -14.48 -17.59 3.20
CA VAL A 91 -13.95 -17.41 4.55
C VAL A 91 -15.00 -16.63 5.36
N PRO A 92 -15.61 -17.22 6.41
CA PRO A 92 -16.58 -16.52 7.24
C PRO A 92 -15.98 -15.28 7.91
N ALA A 93 -16.69 -14.17 7.87
CA ALA A 93 -16.27 -12.92 8.47
C ALA A 93 -17.47 -12.00 8.69
N ASP A 94 -17.53 -11.33 9.84
CA ASP A 94 -18.56 -10.32 10.15
C ASP A 94 -18.07 -8.89 9.87
N ALA A 95 -16.76 -8.70 9.72
CA ALA A 95 -16.10 -7.44 9.39
C ALA A 95 -14.93 -7.67 8.44
N VAL A 96 -14.75 -6.76 7.48
CA VAL A 96 -13.69 -6.84 6.46
C VAL A 96 -12.96 -5.50 6.42
N VAL A 97 -11.64 -5.54 6.64
CA VAL A 97 -10.77 -4.37 6.55
C VAL A 97 -9.85 -4.53 5.33
N MET A 98 -10.05 -3.69 4.31
CA MET A 98 -9.21 -3.68 3.11
C MET A 98 -7.93 -2.89 3.38
N ALA A 99 -6.78 -3.58 3.34
CA ALA A 99 -5.46 -3.01 3.60
C ALA A 99 -4.52 -3.14 2.39
N PHE A 100 -5.00 -2.77 1.20
CA PHE A 100 -4.25 -2.91 -0.07
C PHE A 100 -3.21 -1.81 -0.32
N GLY A 101 -3.09 -0.84 0.59
CA GLY A 101 -2.30 0.37 0.41
C GLY A 101 -3.13 1.52 -0.16
N PHE A 102 -2.45 2.59 -0.54
CA PHE A 102 -3.07 3.84 -0.95
C PHE A 102 -2.61 4.26 -2.35
N ARG A 103 -3.41 5.10 -2.99
CA ARG A 103 -3.06 5.82 -4.21
C ARG A 103 -3.28 7.32 -3.99
N PRO A 104 -2.58 8.19 -4.73
CA PRO A 104 -2.90 9.60 -4.74
C PRO A 104 -4.39 9.80 -5.06
N HIS A 105 -5.03 10.75 -4.38
CA HIS A 105 -6.33 11.23 -4.78
C HIS A 105 -6.18 12.10 -6.04
N SER A 106 -7.27 12.32 -6.79
CA SER A 106 -7.22 13.21 -7.96
C SER A 106 -6.91 14.65 -7.51
N MET A 107 -5.87 15.24 -8.11
CA MET A 107 -5.39 16.59 -7.80
C MET A 107 -5.50 17.50 -9.03
N GLU A 108 -6.68 17.59 -9.65
CA GLU A 108 -6.89 18.37 -10.89
C GLU A 108 -6.47 19.85 -10.78
N TRP A 109 -6.49 20.40 -9.56
CA TRP A 109 -6.05 21.76 -9.30
C TRP A 109 -4.56 21.98 -9.61
N LEU A 110 -3.72 20.95 -9.56
CA LEU A 110 -2.29 21.03 -9.88
C LEU A 110 -2.03 21.38 -11.34
N ALA A 111 -2.92 20.96 -12.26
CA ALA A 111 -2.81 21.31 -13.67
C ALA A 111 -2.87 22.82 -13.90
N LYS A 112 -3.67 23.55 -13.10
CA LYS A 112 -3.76 25.03 -13.14
C LYS A 112 -2.46 25.71 -12.70
N HIS A 113 -1.60 24.97 -12.01
CA HIS A 113 -0.29 25.43 -11.56
C HIS A 113 0.85 24.78 -12.34
N SER A 114 0.59 24.16 -13.51
CA SER A 114 1.62 23.55 -14.34
C SER A 114 2.48 22.50 -13.61
N VAL A 115 1.87 21.74 -12.70
CA VAL A 115 2.52 20.62 -12.01
C VAL A 115 2.16 19.31 -12.72
N GLU A 116 3.17 18.63 -13.24
CA GLU A 116 3.05 17.36 -13.94
C GLU A 116 2.93 16.18 -12.97
N LEU A 117 2.12 15.20 -13.36
CA LEU A 117 1.91 13.96 -12.63
C LEU A 117 2.37 12.77 -13.46
N ASP A 118 2.82 11.72 -12.80
CA ASP A 118 3.16 10.46 -13.47
C ASP A 118 1.90 9.64 -13.83
N SER A 119 2.09 8.50 -14.47
CA SER A 119 1.00 7.61 -14.88
C SER A 119 0.21 6.99 -13.71
N GLN A 120 0.69 7.13 -12.48
CA GLN A 120 0.01 6.68 -11.26
C GLN A 120 -0.61 7.84 -10.46
N GLY A 121 -0.56 9.07 -10.98
CA GLY A 121 -1.10 10.27 -10.35
C GLY A 121 -0.20 10.87 -9.25
N ARG A 122 1.07 10.47 -9.17
CA ARG A 122 2.05 11.04 -8.23
C ARG A 122 2.68 12.29 -8.82
N ILE A 123 3.10 13.22 -7.97
CA ILE A 123 3.77 14.46 -8.41
C ILE A 123 5.17 14.11 -8.91
N ILE A 124 5.52 14.58 -10.11
CA ILE A 124 6.88 14.44 -10.65
C ILE A 124 7.76 15.52 -10.00
N ALA A 125 8.68 15.07 -9.14
CA ALA A 125 9.63 15.93 -8.42
C ALA A 125 10.97 15.19 -8.24
N PRO A 126 11.84 15.15 -9.26
CA PRO A 126 13.06 14.36 -9.21
C PRO A 126 14.09 14.96 -8.23
N GLU A 127 14.75 14.09 -7.47
CA GLU A 127 15.84 14.49 -6.58
C GLU A 127 17.03 15.11 -7.35
N GLY A 128 17.36 14.58 -8.53
CA GLY A 128 18.52 14.98 -9.34
C GLY A 128 18.32 16.20 -10.25
N SER A 129 17.30 17.02 -9.99
CA SER A 129 17.13 18.31 -10.68
C SER A 129 18.11 19.36 -10.14
N GLU A 130 18.22 20.51 -10.81
CA GLU A 130 19.05 21.64 -10.33
C GLU A 130 18.68 22.05 -8.90
N ASN A 131 17.38 22.06 -8.58
CA ASN A 131 16.86 22.22 -7.24
C ASN A 131 16.15 20.94 -6.82
N ALA A 132 16.74 20.17 -5.91
CA ALA A 132 16.22 18.87 -5.52
C ALA A 132 14.72 18.92 -5.19
N PHE A 133 13.95 17.96 -5.71
CA PHE A 133 12.50 17.83 -5.49
C PHE A 133 11.64 19.01 -6.02
N GLN A 134 12.19 19.82 -6.92
CA GLN A 134 11.41 20.80 -7.68
C GLN A 134 10.50 20.09 -8.68
N THR A 135 9.26 20.56 -8.79
CA THR A 135 8.30 20.06 -9.78
C THR A 135 8.50 20.73 -11.13
N SER A 136 7.66 20.39 -12.13
CA SER A 136 7.60 21.13 -13.40
C SER A 136 7.22 22.62 -13.22
N ASN A 137 6.66 23.01 -12.08
CA ASN A 137 6.55 24.41 -11.69
C ASN A 137 7.76 24.79 -10.79
N PRO A 138 8.62 25.76 -11.20
CA PRO A 138 9.81 26.14 -10.45
C PRO A 138 9.55 26.62 -9.01
N LYS A 139 8.34 27.09 -8.71
CA LYS A 139 7.96 27.59 -7.38
C LYS A 139 7.35 26.53 -6.46
N ILE A 140 7.19 25.30 -6.95
CA ILE A 140 6.53 24.21 -6.22
C ILE A 140 7.50 23.04 -6.08
N PHE A 141 7.62 22.56 -4.86
CA PHE A 141 8.44 21.42 -4.47
C PHE A 141 7.54 20.35 -3.83
N ALA A 142 7.92 19.09 -3.96
CA ALA A 142 7.18 17.97 -3.38
C ALA A 142 8.11 16.84 -2.96
N GLY A 143 7.77 16.15 -1.87
CA GLY A 143 8.50 14.97 -1.39
C GLY A 143 7.60 14.02 -0.62
N GLY A 144 8.13 12.86 -0.26
CA GLY A 144 7.43 11.79 0.44
C GLY A 144 6.54 10.95 -0.48
N ASP A 145 5.53 10.33 0.12
CA ASP A 145 4.64 9.36 -0.55
C ASP A 145 3.95 9.91 -1.80
N ILE A 146 3.71 11.23 -1.89
CA ILE A 146 3.07 11.82 -3.06
C ILE A 146 3.96 11.83 -4.31
N VAL A 147 5.28 11.71 -4.13
CA VAL A 147 6.28 11.62 -5.21
C VAL A 147 6.69 10.18 -5.43
N ARG A 148 7.03 9.47 -4.35
CA ARG A 148 7.59 8.11 -4.39
C ARG A 148 6.54 7.01 -4.43
N GLY A 149 5.36 7.23 -3.85
CA GLY A 149 4.45 6.17 -3.42
C GLY A 149 4.81 5.67 -2.01
N SER A 150 3.98 4.78 -1.45
CA SER A 150 4.09 4.33 -0.05
C SER A 150 5.49 3.81 0.31
N ASP A 151 6.17 4.52 1.20
CA ASP A 151 7.49 4.16 1.74
C ASP A 151 7.54 4.47 3.27
N LEU A 152 8.73 4.45 3.85
CA LEU A 152 8.98 4.70 5.26
C LEU A 152 8.98 6.19 5.59
N VAL A 153 8.57 6.51 6.82
CA VAL A 153 8.62 7.88 7.37
C VAL A 153 10.02 8.51 7.26
N VAL A 154 11.08 7.75 7.50
CA VAL A 154 12.46 8.23 7.41
C VAL A 154 12.81 8.71 5.99
N THR A 155 12.26 8.04 4.97
CA THR A 155 12.42 8.44 3.58
C THR A 155 11.72 9.76 3.33
N ALA A 156 10.46 9.90 3.76
CA ALA A 156 9.72 11.15 3.61
C ALA A 156 10.42 12.34 4.31
N ILE A 157 11.00 12.11 5.49
CA ILE A 157 11.80 13.12 6.19
C ILE A 157 13.05 13.50 5.38
N ALA A 158 13.78 12.50 4.85
CA ALA A 158 14.97 12.74 4.06
C ALA A 158 14.66 13.54 2.78
N GLU A 159 13.59 13.19 2.08
CA GLU A 159 13.13 13.93 0.88
C GLU A 159 12.69 15.35 1.25
N GLY A 160 11.96 15.54 2.36
CA GLY A 160 11.58 16.86 2.84
C GLY A 160 12.78 17.76 3.15
N ARG A 161 13.85 17.20 3.73
CA ARG A 161 15.10 17.96 3.98
C ARG A 161 15.77 18.38 2.67
N LYS A 162 15.90 17.48 1.71
CA LYS A 162 16.49 17.78 0.40
C LYS A 162 15.64 18.79 -0.39
N ALA A 163 14.31 18.69 -0.30
CA ALA A 163 13.41 19.67 -0.89
C ALA A 163 13.60 21.06 -0.26
N ALA A 164 13.82 21.12 1.07
CA ALA A 164 14.15 22.38 1.73
C ALA A 164 15.47 22.97 1.22
N ASP A 165 16.52 22.16 1.05
CA ASP A 165 17.78 22.61 0.44
C ASP A 165 17.56 23.10 -1.00
N GLY A 166 16.72 22.43 -1.78
CA GLY A 166 16.31 22.87 -3.13
C GLY A 166 15.54 24.19 -3.13
N ILE A 167 14.68 24.42 -2.15
CA ILE A 167 13.97 25.71 -1.97
C ILE A 167 14.96 26.83 -1.64
N LEU A 168 15.91 26.58 -0.73
CA LEU A 168 16.94 27.55 -0.38
C LEU A 168 17.80 27.92 -1.60
N ASN A 169 18.23 26.92 -2.37
CA ASN A 169 18.99 27.14 -3.61
C ASN A 169 18.19 27.96 -4.64
N TYR A 170 16.90 27.62 -4.83
CA TYR A 170 16.01 28.37 -5.73
C TYR A 170 15.81 29.83 -5.31
N LEU A 171 15.81 30.11 -4.01
CA LEU A 171 15.63 31.44 -3.43
C LEU A 171 16.96 32.19 -3.22
N GLU A 172 18.09 31.54 -3.50
CA GLU A 172 19.46 32.07 -3.32
C GLU A 172 19.76 32.53 -1.87
N VAL A 173 19.36 31.72 -0.87
CA VAL A 173 19.54 32.00 0.58
C VAL A 173 20.24 30.90 1.35
#